data_AF-A0A0C9XEI0-F1
#
_entry.id   AF-A0A0C9XEI0-F1
#
_cell.length_a   1.000
_cell.length_b   1.000
_cell.length_c   1.000
_cell.angle_alpha   90.00
_cell.angle_beta   90.00
_cell.angle_gamma   90.00
#
_symmetry.space_group_name_H-M   'P 1'
#
loop_
_entity.id
_entity.type
_entity.pdbx_description
1 polymer ?
#
loop_
_entity_poly.entity_id
_entity_poly.type
_entity_poly.pdbx_seq_one_letter_code
_entity_poly.pdbx_strand_id
1 'polypeptide(L)'
;MSPSEQQVAQEAAAVDLELEGTDSGSDDDLIPNPNHDTSFSDLPILRLISYGHSRGPIVPTPAIVFDIRTLPNPPKHVRSSQTGLNKPLRDWFFADSDVQTRFDDACGVIEEKLKQVDTEEDDEVVVGVCCQLGKHRSVAFVEELGKREWEGWQAVVEHRDVHIKRSGSERNRRGQVAPGDDD
;
A
#
# COMPACT_ATOMS: atom_id res chain seq x y z
N MET A 1 49.94 57.60 34.91
CA MET A 1 50.50 56.92 33.73
C MET A 1 49.90 57.61 32.51
N SER A 2 50.74 58.33 31.79
CA SER A 2 50.47 59.02 30.52
C SER A 2 50.93 58.10 29.38
N PRO A 3 50.78 58.45 28.08
CA PRO A 3 49.66 59.00 27.32
C PRO A 3 49.35 58.07 26.09
N SER A 4 48.44 58.47 25.18
CA SER A 4 48.77 58.75 23.75
C SER A 4 48.94 57.53 22.84
N GLU A 5 48.80 57.53 21.51
CA GLU A 5 48.53 58.49 20.43
C GLU A 5 48.39 57.61 19.17
N GLN A 6 47.55 58.04 18.20
CA GLN A 6 47.85 58.02 16.75
C GLN A 6 47.95 56.62 16.06
N GLN A 7 47.88 56.41 14.73
CA GLN A 7 47.82 57.19 13.49
C GLN A 7 47.39 56.16 12.39
N VAL A 8 46.48 56.42 11.43
CA VAL A 8 46.64 57.06 10.10
C VAL A 8 46.95 56.12 8.92
N ALA A 9 46.13 56.30 7.87
CA ALA A 9 46.35 56.19 6.40
C ALA A 9 46.66 54.83 5.74
N GLN A 10 45.91 54.49 4.68
CA GLN A 10 46.26 54.49 3.22
C GLN A 10 47.36 53.47 2.89
N GLU A 11 47.25 52.65 1.83
CA GLU A 11 47.22 53.06 0.43
C GLU A 11 46.89 51.84 -0.47
N ALA A 12 46.41 52.13 -1.68
CA ALA A 12 46.16 51.17 -2.74
C ALA A 12 47.45 50.82 -3.51
N ALA A 13 47.54 49.62 -4.08
CA ALA A 13 48.35 49.37 -5.28
C ALA A 13 47.91 48.07 -5.99
N ALA A 14 47.78 48.18 -7.31
CA ALA A 14 47.47 47.14 -8.28
C ALA A 14 48.70 46.30 -8.67
N VAL A 15 48.46 45.22 -9.44
CA VAL A 15 49.27 44.57 -10.52
C VAL A 15 48.73 43.13 -10.62
N ASP A 16 47.96 42.71 -11.63
CA ASP A 16 48.17 42.54 -13.08
C ASP A 16 48.81 41.20 -13.49
N LEU A 17 48.13 40.57 -14.47
CA LEU A 17 48.51 39.58 -15.49
C LEU A 17 48.66 38.05 -15.21
N GLU A 18 47.86 37.29 -15.99
CA GLU A 18 48.20 36.09 -16.82
C GLU A 18 48.57 34.74 -16.12
N LEU A 19 48.16 33.52 -16.51
CA LEU A 19 47.85 32.87 -17.79
C LEU A 19 46.97 31.61 -17.61
N GLU A 20 46.33 31.27 -18.74
CA GLU A 20 45.66 30.06 -19.23
C GLU A 20 45.69 28.72 -18.47
N GLY A 21 44.51 28.10 -18.42
CA GLY A 21 44.32 26.66 -18.25
C GLY A 21 43.10 26.23 -19.05
N THR A 22 43.36 25.69 -20.25
CA THR A 22 42.39 24.89 -20.99
C THR A 22 42.14 23.59 -20.24
N ASP A 23 40.90 23.29 -19.87
CA ASP A 23 40.48 21.90 -19.72
C ASP A 23 39.10 21.73 -20.35
N SER A 24 39.13 21.04 -21.47
CA SER A 24 37.98 20.52 -22.19
C SER A 24 37.41 19.33 -21.40
N GLY A 25 36.41 19.60 -20.57
CA GLY A 25 35.48 18.60 -20.07
C GLY A 25 34.08 19.06 -20.48
N SER A 26 33.50 18.42 -21.49
CA SER A 26 32.07 18.55 -21.75
C SER A 26 31.33 17.92 -20.58
N ASP A 27 31.04 18.73 -19.57
CA ASP A 27 30.01 18.43 -18.59
C ASP A 27 28.70 18.34 -19.36
N ASP A 28 28.19 17.12 -19.49
CA ASP A 28 26.82 16.83 -19.86
C ASP A 28 25.92 17.60 -18.88
N ASP A 29 25.54 18.81 -19.28
CA ASP A 29 24.44 19.56 -18.69
C ASP A 29 23.21 18.65 -18.79
N LEU A 30 22.99 17.84 -17.75
CA LEU A 30 21.74 17.17 -17.48
C LEU A 30 20.70 18.28 -17.31
N ILE A 31 20.08 18.69 -18.41
CA ILE A 31 18.93 19.57 -18.40
C ILE A 31 17.88 18.85 -17.55
N PRO A 32 17.53 19.37 -16.35
CA PRO A 32 16.42 18.79 -15.60
C PRO A 32 15.17 18.96 -16.46
N ASN A 33 14.54 17.84 -16.82
CA ASN A 33 13.35 17.83 -17.65
C ASN A 33 12.24 18.64 -16.95
N PRO A 34 11.80 19.78 -17.51
CA PRO A 34 10.91 20.72 -16.82
C PRO A 34 9.44 20.25 -16.75
N ASN A 35 9.16 18.99 -17.09
CA ASN A 35 7.81 18.44 -17.14
C ASN A 35 7.36 17.72 -15.86
N HIS A 36 8.13 17.75 -14.77
CA HIS A 36 7.63 17.28 -13.47
C HIS A 36 6.96 18.43 -12.71
N ASP A 37 5.91 18.98 -13.31
CA ASP A 37 4.87 19.68 -12.56
C ASP A 37 4.11 18.58 -11.81
N THR A 38 4.46 18.36 -10.55
CA THR A 38 3.90 17.28 -9.70
C THR A 38 2.44 17.60 -9.38
N SER A 39 1.60 17.54 -10.40
CA SER A 39 0.16 17.47 -10.26
C SER A 39 -0.18 16.10 -9.68
N PHE A 40 -1.21 16.04 -8.84
CA PHE A 40 -1.61 14.86 -8.06
C PHE A 40 -1.93 13.59 -8.89
N SER A 41 -1.75 13.59 -10.22
CA SER A 41 -2.00 12.48 -11.12
C SER A 41 -0.84 11.49 -11.33
N ASP A 42 0.38 11.80 -10.85
CA ASP A 42 1.59 11.04 -11.20
C ASP A 42 2.22 10.27 -10.02
N LEU A 43 1.49 10.07 -8.92
CA LEU A 43 1.99 9.27 -7.79
C LEU A 43 1.96 7.77 -8.11
N PRO A 44 2.96 6.99 -7.67
CA PRO A 44 2.94 5.54 -7.78
C PRO A 44 1.77 4.94 -6.99
N ILE A 45 1.29 3.79 -7.44
CA ILE A 45 0.05 3.17 -6.98
C ILE A 45 0.34 2.12 -5.89
N LEU A 46 -0.26 2.30 -4.72
CA LEU A 46 -0.41 1.23 -3.74
C LEU A 46 -1.75 0.52 -3.98
N ARG A 47 -1.73 -0.64 -4.63
CA ARG A 47 -2.93 -1.43 -4.90
C ARG A 47 -3.23 -2.39 -3.76
N LEU A 48 -4.33 -2.16 -3.06
CA LEU A 48 -4.80 -2.94 -1.92
C LEU A 48 -5.93 -3.88 -2.37
N ILE A 49 -5.67 -5.18 -2.44
CA ILE A 49 -6.62 -6.16 -2.98
C ILE A 49 -7.11 -7.12 -1.89
N SER A 50 -8.41 -7.11 -1.63
CA SER A 50 -9.03 -8.12 -0.77
C SER A 50 -9.46 -9.35 -1.58
N TYR A 51 -9.20 -10.55 -1.06
CA TYR A 51 -9.59 -11.78 -1.74
C TYR A 51 -9.85 -12.97 -0.80
N GLY A 52 -10.37 -14.05 -1.36
CA GLY A 52 -10.72 -15.30 -0.70
C GLY A 52 -9.71 -16.40 -1.00
N HIS A 53 -9.05 -16.90 0.03
CA HIS A 53 -8.11 -18.02 -0.04
C HIS A 53 -8.72 -19.26 -0.72
N SER A 54 -10.01 -19.55 -0.49
CA SER A 54 -10.71 -20.68 -1.12
C SER A 54 -10.77 -20.64 -2.65
N ARG A 55 -10.49 -19.49 -3.27
CA ARG A 55 -10.53 -19.28 -4.71
C ARG A 55 -9.14 -19.12 -5.32
N GLY A 56 -8.09 -19.40 -4.54
CA GLY A 56 -6.71 -19.33 -4.99
C GLY A 56 -6.10 -17.92 -4.95
N PRO A 57 -4.83 -17.80 -5.36
CA PRO A 57 -4.06 -16.56 -5.35
C PRO A 57 -4.63 -15.52 -6.33
N ILE A 58 -4.19 -14.28 -6.20
CA ILE A 58 -4.50 -13.17 -7.11
C ILE A 58 -3.37 -12.95 -8.11
N VAL A 59 -3.71 -12.35 -9.25
CA VAL A 59 -2.79 -11.98 -10.32
C VAL A 59 -2.97 -10.48 -10.60
N PRO A 60 -1.90 -9.68 -10.69
CA PRO A 60 -0.49 -10.07 -10.51
C PRO A 60 -0.18 -10.56 -9.08
N THR A 61 0.93 -11.29 -8.92
CA THR A 61 1.36 -11.79 -7.62
C THR A 61 1.67 -10.61 -6.71
N PRO A 62 1.05 -10.51 -5.52
CA PRO A 62 1.31 -9.39 -4.62
C PRO A 62 2.75 -9.41 -4.09
N ALA A 63 3.32 -8.22 -3.93
CA ALA A 63 4.60 -8.06 -3.23
C ALA A 63 4.45 -8.42 -1.74
N ILE A 64 3.28 -8.15 -1.14
CA ILE A 64 2.96 -8.49 0.24
C ILE A 64 1.62 -9.22 0.30
N VAL A 65 1.54 -10.28 1.11
CA VAL A 65 0.30 -11.00 1.38
C VAL A 65 0.02 -11.11 2.88
N PHE A 66 -1.15 -10.66 3.30
CA PHE A 66 -1.66 -10.83 4.65
C PHE A 66 -2.78 -11.88 4.69
N ASP A 67 -2.51 -13.03 5.32
CA ASP A 67 -3.56 -13.99 5.70
C ASP A 67 -4.11 -13.63 7.08
N ILE A 68 -5.38 -13.21 7.11
CA ILE A 68 -6.07 -12.78 8.33
C ILE A 68 -7.20 -13.75 8.72
N ARG A 69 -7.13 -15.01 8.30
CA ARG A 69 -8.13 -16.02 8.65
C ARG A 69 -8.17 -16.37 10.14
N THR A 70 -7.11 -16.06 10.88
CA THR A 70 -7.02 -16.23 12.34
C THR A 70 -7.79 -15.16 13.11
N LEU A 71 -8.05 -13.99 12.52
CA LEU A 71 -8.76 -12.88 13.17
C LEU A 71 -10.25 -13.21 13.42
N PRO A 72 -10.88 -12.55 14.41
CA PRO A 72 -12.28 -12.75 14.79
C PRO A 72 -13.23 -12.83 13.60
N ASN A 73 -14.01 -13.90 13.55
CA ASN A 73 -14.96 -14.15 12.48
C ASN A 73 -16.32 -13.52 12.81
N PRO A 74 -16.88 -12.63 11.96
CA PRO A 74 -18.17 -12.02 12.23
C PRO A 74 -19.27 -13.06 12.50
N PRO A 75 -20.21 -12.80 13.44
CA PRO A 75 -21.29 -13.71 13.76
C PRO A 75 -22.08 -14.10 12.51
N LYS A 76 -22.57 -15.35 12.47
CA LYS A 76 -23.27 -15.91 11.27
C LYS A 76 -24.42 -15.03 10.78
N HIS A 77 -25.20 -14.47 11.69
CA HIS A 77 -26.36 -13.64 11.36
C HIS A 77 -25.96 -12.31 10.69
N VAL A 78 -24.83 -11.71 11.10
CA VAL A 78 -24.27 -10.49 10.49
C VAL A 78 -23.74 -10.79 9.09
N ARG A 79 -22.85 -11.79 8.97
CA ARG A 79 -22.15 -12.08 7.71
C ARG A 79 -23.02 -12.71 6.61
N SER A 80 -24.29 -13.01 6.91
CA SER A 80 -25.24 -13.54 5.92
C SER A 80 -25.89 -12.43 5.10
N SER A 81 -25.99 -11.22 5.64
CA SER A 81 -26.60 -10.05 5.00
C SER A 81 -25.63 -8.89 4.76
N GLN A 82 -24.43 -8.92 5.36
CA GLN A 82 -23.44 -7.85 5.27
C GLN A 82 -22.10 -8.34 4.70
N THR A 83 -21.34 -7.41 4.13
CA THR A 83 -19.94 -7.57 3.69
C THR A 83 -19.04 -6.59 4.44
N GLY A 84 -17.73 -6.66 4.22
CA GLY A 84 -16.77 -5.69 4.78
C GLY A 84 -16.95 -4.26 4.26
N LEU A 85 -17.80 -4.03 3.25
CA LEU A 85 -18.17 -2.69 2.79
C LEU A 85 -19.18 -2.01 3.75
N ASN A 86 -19.87 -2.78 4.58
CA ASN A 86 -20.85 -2.23 5.51
C ASN A 86 -20.14 -1.72 6.76
N LYS A 87 -20.29 -0.42 7.04
CA LYS A 87 -19.71 0.24 8.22
C LYS A 87 -19.97 -0.53 9.54
N PRO A 88 -21.19 -1.01 9.85
CA PRO A 88 -21.42 -1.74 11.10
C PRO A 88 -20.58 -3.01 11.25
N LEU A 89 -20.29 -3.72 10.16
CA LEU A 89 -19.43 -4.90 10.19
C LEU A 89 -17.97 -4.50 10.42
N ARG A 90 -17.50 -3.43 9.75
CA ARG A 90 -16.16 -2.90 9.97
C ARG A 90 -15.96 -2.41 11.40
N ASP A 91 -16.89 -1.62 11.92
CA ASP A 91 -16.83 -1.10 13.30
C ASP A 91 -16.78 -2.27 14.29
N TRP A 92 -17.60 -3.30 14.11
CA TRP A 92 -17.56 -4.50 14.95
C TRP A 92 -16.21 -5.22 14.85
N PHE A 93 -15.67 -5.35 13.63
CA PHE A 93 -14.42 -6.06 13.38
C PHE A 93 -13.23 -5.33 14.01
N PHE A 94 -13.16 -4.00 13.87
CA PHE A 94 -12.09 -3.17 14.42
C PHE A 94 -12.26 -2.83 15.91
N ALA A 95 -13.39 -3.16 16.54
CA ALA A 95 -13.53 -3.08 17.99
C ALA A 95 -12.67 -4.11 18.75
N ASP A 96 -12.16 -5.13 18.05
CA ASP A 96 -11.30 -6.17 18.61
C ASP A 96 -9.81 -5.76 18.63
N SER A 97 -9.13 -5.98 19.75
CA SER A 97 -7.74 -5.58 19.95
C SER A 97 -6.75 -6.35 19.09
N ASP A 98 -7.02 -7.61 18.79
CA ASP A 98 -6.14 -8.43 17.94
C ASP A 98 -6.22 -7.96 16.49
N VAL A 99 -7.40 -7.48 16.07
CA VAL A 99 -7.59 -6.88 14.75
C VAL A 99 -6.83 -5.57 14.63
N GLN A 100 -6.92 -4.69 15.64
CA GLN A 100 -6.17 -3.43 15.67
C GLN A 100 -4.66 -3.68 15.65
N THR A 101 -4.15 -4.56 16.51
CA THR A 101 -2.72 -4.93 16.55
C THR A 101 -2.26 -5.45 15.19
N ARG A 102 -3.02 -6.38 14.59
CA ARG A 102 -2.67 -6.94 13.28
C ARG A 102 -2.74 -5.90 12.16
N PHE A 103 -3.62 -4.91 12.28
CA PHE A 103 -3.73 -3.80 11.34
C PHE A 103 -2.53 -2.87 11.43
N ASP A 104 -2.10 -2.51 12.63
CA ASP A 104 -0.93 -1.67 12.84
C ASP A 104 0.35 -2.35 12.35
N ASP A 105 0.52 -3.65 12.63
CA ASP A 105 1.62 -4.45 12.09
C ASP A 105 1.64 -4.44 10.55
N ALA A 106 0.46 -4.61 9.93
CA ALA A 106 0.35 -4.60 8.48
C ALA A 106 0.72 -3.23 7.90
N CYS A 107 0.32 -2.14 8.56
CA CYS A 107 0.69 -0.80 8.14
C CYS A 107 2.21 -0.60 8.20
N GLY A 108 2.86 -1.02 9.28
CA GLY A 108 4.33 -0.93 9.40
C GLY A 108 5.06 -1.69 8.29
N VAL A 109 4.61 -2.91 7.97
CA VAL A 109 5.19 -3.70 6.86
C VAL A 109 4.98 -3.03 5.50
N ILE A 110 3.80 -2.47 5.26
CA ILE A 110 3.53 -1.75 4.01
C ILE A 110 4.42 -0.51 3.92
N GLU A 111 4.44 0.33 4.95
CA GLU A 111 5.28 1.55 5.00
C GLU A 111 6.76 1.25 4.78
N GLU A 112 7.28 0.18 5.39
CA GLU A 112 8.67 -0.25 5.18
C GLU A 112 8.90 -0.67 3.72
N LYS A 113 7.97 -1.43 3.13
CA LYS A 113 8.08 -1.85 1.74
C LYS A 113 8.04 -0.66 0.78
N LEU A 114 7.16 0.31 1.00
CA LEU A 114 7.05 1.49 0.14
C LEU A 114 8.33 2.34 0.14
N LYS A 115 9.02 2.43 1.27
CA LYS A 115 10.32 3.14 1.38
C LYS A 115 11.46 2.46 0.62
N GLN A 116 11.32 1.17 0.33
CA GLN A 116 12.35 0.37 -0.35
C GLN A 116 12.13 0.28 -1.86
N VAL A 117 10.99 0.74 -2.37
CA VAL A 117 10.66 0.65 -3.80
C VAL A 117 11.26 1.84 -4.52
N ASP A 118 11.95 1.55 -5.62
CA ASP A 118 12.40 2.58 -6.56
C ASP A 118 11.23 2.98 -7.46
N THR A 119 10.67 4.16 -7.20
CA THR A 119 9.48 4.66 -7.89
C THR A 119 9.78 5.15 -9.31
N GLU A 120 11.05 5.21 -9.74
CA GLU A 120 11.42 5.49 -11.13
C GLU A 120 11.32 4.23 -12.01
N GLU A 121 11.47 3.03 -11.41
CA GLU A 121 11.40 1.74 -12.11
C GLU A 121 10.05 1.02 -11.92
N ASP A 122 9.48 1.10 -10.72
CA ASP A 122 8.22 0.44 -10.36
C ASP A 122 7.15 1.48 -9.95
N ASP A 123 6.09 1.59 -10.74
CA ASP A 123 4.97 2.52 -10.50
C ASP A 123 3.82 1.89 -9.70
N GLU A 124 3.89 0.60 -9.34
CA GLU A 124 2.84 -0.10 -8.62
C GLU A 124 3.37 -1.11 -7.57
N VAL A 125 2.82 -1.03 -6.36
CA VAL A 125 2.99 -2.04 -5.30
C VAL A 125 1.65 -2.69 -4.99
N VAL A 126 1.58 -4.01 -5.19
CA VAL A 126 0.36 -4.78 -4.93
C VAL A 126 0.44 -5.46 -3.55
N VAL A 127 -0.56 -5.20 -2.72
CA VAL A 127 -0.75 -5.82 -1.40
C VAL A 127 -2.03 -6.64 -1.41
N GLY A 128 -1.92 -7.94 -1.14
CA GLY A 128 -3.05 -8.85 -1.04
C GLY A 128 -3.46 -9.10 0.40
N VAL A 129 -4.74 -8.96 0.73
CA VAL A 129 -5.30 -9.36 2.02
C VAL A 129 -6.32 -10.48 1.82
N CYS A 130 -6.08 -11.64 2.43
CA CYS A 130 -6.94 -12.80 2.26
C CYS A 130 -7.69 -13.20 3.53
N CYS A 131 -8.96 -13.55 3.34
CA CYS A 131 -9.72 -14.34 4.31
C CYS A 131 -10.27 -15.59 3.61
N GLN A 132 -11.18 -16.35 4.24
CA GLN A 132 -11.62 -17.61 3.63
C GLN A 132 -12.35 -17.42 2.29
N LEU A 133 -13.35 -16.55 2.24
CA LEU A 133 -14.22 -16.34 1.06
C LEU A 133 -14.07 -14.96 0.40
N GLY A 134 -13.28 -14.06 0.99
CA GLY A 134 -13.03 -12.72 0.42
C GLY A 134 -14.20 -11.74 0.50
N LYS A 135 -15.01 -11.80 1.56
CA LYS A 135 -16.25 -11.00 1.68
C LYS A 135 -16.36 -10.10 2.91
N HIS A 136 -15.67 -10.46 3.98
CA HIS A 136 -15.93 -9.90 5.31
C HIS A 136 -14.66 -9.28 5.86
N ARG A 137 -13.84 -10.09 6.53
CA ARG A 137 -12.61 -9.65 7.20
C ARG A 137 -11.63 -8.97 6.24
N SER A 138 -11.31 -9.61 5.10
CA SER A 138 -10.34 -9.03 4.16
C SER A 138 -10.83 -7.74 3.51
N VAL A 139 -12.13 -7.67 3.19
CA VAL A 139 -12.75 -6.45 2.65
C VAL A 139 -12.70 -5.34 3.70
N ALA A 140 -13.11 -5.61 4.93
CA ALA A 140 -13.09 -4.64 6.03
C ALA A 140 -11.68 -4.10 6.28
N PHE A 141 -10.68 -4.99 6.28
CA PHE A 141 -9.29 -4.64 6.52
C PHE A 141 -8.72 -3.74 5.40
N VAL A 142 -8.98 -4.09 4.14
CA VAL A 142 -8.53 -3.30 2.97
C VAL A 142 -9.23 -1.95 2.91
N GLU A 143 -10.52 -1.87 3.27
CA GLU A 143 -11.25 -0.61 3.34
C GLU A 143 -10.66 0.36 4.37
N GLU A 144 -10.16 -0.12 5.52
CA GLU A 144 -9.48 0.75 6.48
C GLU A 144 -8.05 1.11 6.03
N LEU A 145 -7.32 0.19 5.37
CA LEU A 145 -6.01 0.52 4.78
C LEU A 145 -6.14 1.61 3.70
N GLY A 146 -7.19 1.56 2.88
CA GLY A 146 -7.42 2.54 1.81
C GLY A 146 -7.82 3.94 2.30
N LYS A 147 -8.18 4.10 3.57
CA LYS A 147 -8.45 5.42 4.18
C LYS A 147 -7.20 6.07 4.76
N ARG A 148 -6.11 5.30 4.93
CA ARG A 148 -4.85 5.86 5.40
C ARG A 148 -4.18 6.64 4.29
N GLU A 149 -3.49 7.69 4.69
CA GLU A 149 -2.53 8.36 3.82
C GLU A 149 -1.24 7.53 3.80
N TRP A 150 -0.66 7.38 2.61
CA TRP A 150 0.60 6.69 2.37
C TRP A 150 1.53 7.71 1.72
N GLU A 151 2.57 8.12 2.43
CA GLU A 151 3.44 9.22 2.00
C GLU A 151 4.06 8.93 0.63
N GLY A 152 3.74 9.77 -0.38
CA GLY A 152 4.24 9.61 -1.75
C GLY A 152 3.53 8.54 -2.58
N TRP A 153 2.42 7.96 -2.10
CA TRP A 153 1.71 6.87 -2.78
C TRP A 153 0.21 7.13 -2.87
N GLN A 154 -0.39 6.76 -4.01
CA GLN A 154 -1.83 6.75 -4.17
C GLN A 154 -2.40 5.37 -3.85
N ALA A 155 -3.19 5.26 -2.79
CA ALA A 155 -3.88 4.01 -2.45
C ALA A 155 -5.09 3.76 -3.37
N VAL A 156 -5.17 2.55 -3.94
CA VAL A 156 -6.30 2.08 -4.75
C VAL A 156 -6.82 0.78 -4.15
N VAL A 157 -8.12 0.74 -3.86
CA VAL A 157 -8.78 -0.42 -3.23
C VAL A 157 -9.51 -1.27 -4.26
N GLU A 158 -9.32 -2.58 -4.18
CA GLU A 158 -10.02 -3.57 -5.00
C GLU A 158 -10.53 -4.76 -4.17
N HIS A 159 -11.71 -5.29 -4.54
CA HIS A 159 -12.29 -6.45 -3.89
C HIS A 159 -12.69 -7.55 -4.88
N ARG A 160 -11.79 -8.52 -5.09
CA ARG A 160 -11.99 -9.61 -6.07
C ARG A 160 -13.28 -10.39 -5.86
N ASP A 161 -13.58 -10.77 -4.61
CA ASP A 161 -14.58 -11.81 -4.32
C ASP A 161 -15.85 -11.31 -3.62
N VAL A 162 -15.95 -10.01 -3.31
CA VAL A 162 -16.97 -9.45 -2.40
C VAL A 162 -18.39 -9.69 -2.90
N HIS A 163 -18.61 -9.59 -4.21
CA HIS A 163 -19.93 -9.73 -4.84
C HIS A 163 -20.26 -11.15 -5.31
N ILE A 164 -19.33 -12.11 -5.17
CA ILE A 164 -19.55 -13.44 -5.75
C ILE A 164 -20.55 -14.21 -4.89
N LYS A 165 -21.69 -14.60 -5.46
CA LYS A 165 -22.70 -15.40 -4.76
C LYS A 165 -22.10 -16.74 -4.30
N ARG A 166 -22.56 -17.26 -3.16
CA ARG A 166 -22.22 -18.64 -2.80
C ARG A 166 -22.84 -19.52 -3.88
N SER A 167 -22.03 -20.25 -4.63
CA SER A 167 -22.56 -21.38 -5.39
C SER A 167 -23.30 -22.25 -4.38
N GLY A 168 -24.58 -22.50 -4.65
CA GLY A 168 -25.33 -23.48 -3.87
C GLY A 168 -24.48 -24.74 -3.85
N SER A 169 -24.25 -25.30 -2.68
CA SER A 169 -23.68 -26.64 -2.58
C SER A 169 -24.64 -27.54 -3.35
N GLU A 170 -24.31 -27.88 -4.59
CA GLU A 170 -24.84 -29.08 -5.24
C GLU A 170 -24.35 -30.23 -4.39
N ARG A 171 -25.10 -30.48 -3.31
CA ARG A 171 -25.01 -31.69 -2.52
C ARG A 171 -25.41 -32.79 -3.47
N ASN A 172 -24.38 -33.40 -4.05
CA ASN A 172 -24.40 -34.65 -4.78
C ASN A 172 -25.48 -35.57 -4.19
N ARG A 173 -26.58 -35.79 -4.92
CA ARG A 173 -27.59 -36.81 -4.60
C ARG A 173 -26.94 -38.19 -4.78
N ARG A 174 -26.06 -38.58 -3.86
CA ARG A 174 -25.68 -39.98 -3.67
C ARG A 174 -26.52 -40.50 -2.50
N GLY A 175 -27.47 -41.38 -2.80
CA GLY A 175 -28.22 -42.13 -1.79
C GLY A 175 -29.74 -41.94 -1.87
N GLN A 176 -30.37 -42.54 -2.88
CA GLN A 176 -31.64 -43.24 -2.67
C GLN A 176 -31.48 -44.61 -3.30
N VAL A 177 -31.13 -45.58 -2.46
CA VAL A 177 -31.30 -47.00 -2.74
C VAL A 177 -32.81 -47.24 -2.74
N ALA A 178 -33.35 -47.73 -3.84
CA ALA A 178 -34.73 -48.22 -3.87
C ALA A 178 -34.80 -49.53 -3.07
N PRO A 179 -35.74 -49.70 -2.12
CA PRO A 179 -36.08 -51.03 -1.65
C PRO A 179 -36.80 -51.75 -2.81
N GLY A 180 -36.18 -52.82 -3.32
CA GLY A 180 -36.84 -53.76 -4.23
C GLY A 180 -37.60 -54.78 -3.39
N ASP A 181 -38.88 -54.92 -3.71
CA ASP A 181 -39.88 -55.71 -3.01
C ASP A 181 -39.55 -57.22 -3.01
N ASP A 182 -39.84 -57.87 -1.89
CA ASP A 182 -39.97 -59.32 -1.74
C ASP A 182 -41.10 -59.87 -2.62
N ASP A 183 -40.79 -60.88 -3.44
CA ASP A 183 -41.73 -61.93 -3.90
C ASP A 183 -40.95 -63.23 -4.23
#